data_AF-A0A0Q4KWX5-F1
#
_entry.id   AF-A0A0Q4KWX5-F1
#
_cell.length_a   1.000
_cell.length_b   1.000
_cell.length_c   1.000
_cell.angle_alpha   90.00
_cell.angle_beta   90.00
_cell.angle_gamma   90.00
#
_symmetry.space_group_name_H-M   'P 1'
#
loop_
_entity.id
_entity.type
_entity.pdbx_description
1 polymer ?
#
loop_
_entity_poly.entity_id
_entity_poly.type
_entity_poly.pdbx_seq_one_letter_code
_entity_poly.pdbx_strand_id
1 'polypeptide(L)'
;MSKPNRTTFIALVVLDDAIRRLQLDGPLQPPQHGLRLALAYLYSTCLSKNRDPFDSLWLTLLGRDRQPRDFRVTWAGTQFSRICHDIGVPHDINLIEALAKGSYIRD
;
A
#
# COMPACT_ATOMS: atom_id res chain seq x y z
N MET A 1 -8.75 8.02 -18.07
CA MET A 1 -8.32 7.90 -16.66
C MET A 1 -6.83 8.20 -16.58
N SER A 2 -6.41 8.97 -15.57
CA SER A 2 -5.01 9.35 -15.36
C SER A 2 -4.24 8.22 -14.67
N LYS A 3 -3.17 7.75 -15.31
CA LYS A 3 -2.21 6.83 -14.69
C LYS A 3 -1.65 7.47 -13.40
N PRO A 4 -1.38 6.70 -12.33
CA PRO A 4 -0.72 7.25 -11.16
C PRO A 4 0.62 7.87 -11.57
N ASN A 5 0.95 9.01 -10.97
CA ASN A 5 2.29 9.57 -11.16
C ASN A 5 3.34 8.60 -10.57
N ARG A 6 4.61 8.79 -10.95
CA ARG A 6 5.70 7.90 -10.55
C ARG A 6 5.82 7.72 -9.03
N THR A 7 5.60 8.78 -8.25
CA THR A 7 5.71 8.74 -6.79
C THR A 7 4.56 7.97 -6.15
N THR A 8 3.33 8.19 -6.58
CA THR A 8 2.15 7.40 -6.19
C THR A 8 2.35 5.93 -6.50
N PHE A 9 2.86 5.63 -7.70
CA PHE A 9 3.14 4.27 -8.09
C PHE A 9 4.18 3.60 -7.18
N ILE A 10 5.32 4.25 -6.93
CA ILE A 10 6.37 3.74 -6.02
C ILE A 10 5.79 3.49 -4.61
N ALA A 11 5.00 4.43 -4.08
CA ALA A 11 4.39 4.28 -2.77
C ALA A 11 3.44 3.08 -2.71
N LEU A 12 2.63 2.86 -3.75
CA LEU A 12 1.74 1.69 -3.83
C LEU A 12 2.53 0.37 -3.88
N VAL A 13 3.65 0.33 -4.61
CA VAL A 13 4.53 -0.84 -4.65
C VAL A 13 5.13 -1.14 -3.27
N VAL A 14 5.51 -0.12 -2.51
CA VAL A 14 5.99 -0.29 -1.12
C VAL A 14 4.92 -0.92 -0.22
N LEU A 15 3.66 -0.53 -0.39
CA LEU A 15 2.54 -1.12 0.36
C LEU A 15 2.28 -2.57 -0.08
N ASP A 16 2.30 -2.86 -1.40
CA ASP A 16 2.13 -4.22 -1.91
C ASP A 16 3.24 -5.16 -1.41
N ASP A 17 4.51 -4.73 -1.47
CA ASP A 17 5.64 -5.49 -0.93
C ASP A 17 5.48 -5.76 0.57
N ALA A 18 5.04 -4.77 1.35
CA ALA A 18 4.78 -4.94 2.77
C ALA A 18 3.70 -6.00 3.05
N ILE A 19 2.64 -6.06 2.22
CA ILE A 19 1.58 -7.08 2.34
C ILE A 19 2.11 -8.46 1.97
N ARG A 20 2.91 -8.58 0.91
CA ARG A 20 3.56 -9.85 0.54
C ARG A 20 4.48 -10.35 1.65
N ARG A 21 5.26 -9.46 2.25
CA ARG A 21 6.12 -9.79 3.40
C ARG A 21 5.31 -10.20 4.62
N LEU A 22 4.17 -9.54 4.88
CA LEU A 22 3.23 -9.97 5.93
C LEU A 22 2.74 -11.41 5.69
N GLN A 23 2.49 -11.79 4.44
CA GLN A 23 2.06 -13.13 4.06
C GLN A 23 3.16 -14.19 4.22
N LEU A 24 4.40 -13.86 3.87
CA LEU A 24 5.53 -14.80 3.87
C LEU A 24 6.20 -14.93 5.24
N ASP A 25 6.46 -13.79 5.89
CA ASP A 25 7.32 -13.68 7.07
C ASP A 25 6.52 -13.35 8.36
N GLY A 26 5.23 -13.01 8.21
CA GLY A 26 4.40 -12.54 9.31
C GLY A 26 4.60 -11.04 9.63
N PRO A 27 4.18 -10.57 10.82
CA PRO A 27 4.18 -9.15 11.16
C PRO A 27 5.55 -8.46 11.02
N LEU A 28 5.55 -7.29 10.38
CA LEU A 28 6.77 -6.51 10.14
C LEU A 28 7.35 -5.98 11.46
N GLN A 29 8.67 -6.12 11.60
CA GLN A 29 9.40 -5.57 12.75
C GLN A 29 9.83 -4.13 12.47
N PRO A 30 9.58 -3.16 13.38
CA PRO A 30 10.12 -1.80 13.24
C PRO A 30 11.65 -1.77 13.28
N PRO A 31 12.30 -0.79 12.62
CA PRO A 31 11.71 0.35 11.92
C PRO A 31 11.36 0.07 10.45
N GLN A 32 10.21 0.58 9.99
CA GLN A 32 9.74 0.51 8.59
C GLN A 32 9.59 1.92 8.00
N HIS A 33 10.69 2.67 7.88
CA HIS A 33 10.67 4.09 7.48
C HIS A 33 10.10 4.31 6.07
N GLY A 34 10.47 3.46 5.10
CA GLY A 34 9.95 3.54 3.74
C GLY A 34 8.43 3.37 3.69
N LEU A 35 7.90 2.39 4.44
CA LEU A 35 6.46 2.16 4.55
C LEU A 35 5.73 3.34 5.21
N ARG A 36 6.28 3.91 6.28
CA ARG A 36 5.72 5.11 6.92
C ARG A 36 5.66 6.30 5.96
N LEU A 37 6.73 6.54 5.22
CA LEU A 37 6.80 7.61 4.23
C LEU A 37 5.80 7.38 3.09
N ALA A 38 5.69 6.14 2.60
CA ALA A 38 4.72 5.79 1.57
C ALA A 38 3.28 6.03 2.04
N LEU A 39 2.91 5.59 3.24
CA LEU A 39 1.59 5.84 3.83
C LEU A 39 1.31 7.34 4.00
N ALA A 40 2.27 8.10 4.55
CA ALA A 40 2.11 9.54 4.74
C ALA A 40 1.95 10.29 3.41
N TYR A 41 2.73 9.90 2.40
CA TYR A 41 2.61 10.46 1.05
C TYR A 41 1.23 10.18 0.45
N LEU A 42 0.79 8.92 0.45
CA LEU A 42 -0.51 8.54 -0.11
C LEU A 42 -1.67 9.23 0.62
N TYR A 43 -1.59 9.35 1.95
CA TYR A 43 -2.57 10.11 2.72
C TYR A 43 -2.60 11.59 2.32
N SER A 44 -1.45 12.22 2.08
CA SER A 44 -1.39 13.62 1.66
C SER A 44 -2.10 13.86 0.32
N THR A 45 -2.08 12.86 -0.57
CA THR A 45 -2.73 12.88 -1.89
C THR A 45 -4.21 12.48 -1.85
N CYS A 46 -4.69 11.99 -0.70
CA CYS A 46 -6.05 11.51 -0.52
C CYS A 46 -7.06 12.67 -0.46
N LEU A 47 -8.15 12.55 -1.23
CA LEU A 47 -9.22 13.56 -1.31
C LEU A 47 -10.19 13.49 -0.13
N SER A 48 -10.48 12.27 0.35
CA SER A 48 -11.46 12.04 1.45
C SER A 48 -10.99 12.57 2.80
N LYS A 49 -9.68 12.81 2.95
CA LYS A 49 -8.99 13.10 4.24
C LYS A 49 -9.23 12.06 5.33
N ASN A 50 -9.83 10.92 5.00
CA ASN A 50 -10.03 9.82 5.91
C ASN A 50 -8.69 9.11 6.17
N ARG A 51 -8.28 9.07 7.43
CA ARG A 51 -7.01 8.46 7.85
C ARG A 51 -7.15 6.98 8.21
N ASP A 52 -8.36 6.53 8.49
CA ASP A 52 -8.65 5.18 9.00
C ASP A 52 -8.02 4.04 8.18
N PRO A 53 -8.11 3.99 6.84
CA PRO A 53 -7.52 2.88 6.10
C PRO A 53 -5.99 2.88 6.15
N PHE A 54 -5.35 4.04 6.29
CA PHE A 54 -3.90 4.17 6.41
C PHE A 54 -3.41 3.68 7.78
N ASP A 55 -4.05 4.15 8.87
CA ASP A 55 -3.70 3.73 10.22
C ASP A 55 -4.04 2.24 10.43
N SER A 56 -5.17 1.77 9.89
CA SER A 56 -5.55 0.36 9.96
C SER A 56 -4.55 -0.53 9.24
N LEU A 57 -4.16 -0.18 8.01
CA LEU A 57 -3.13 -0.93 7.26
C LEU A 57 -1.81 -0.97 8.03
N TRP A 58 -1.38 0.15 8.59
CA TRP A 58 -0.16 0.22 9.40
C TRP A 58 -0.20 -0.72 10.61
N LEU A 59 -1.29 -0.71 11.38
CA LEU A 59 -1.44 -1.56 12.55
C LEU A 59 -1.47 -3.05 12.18
N THR A 60 -2.15 -3.39 11.08
CA THR A 60 -2.21 -4.78 10.58
C THR A 60 -0.86 -5.29 10.11
N LEU A 61 -0.10 -4.48 9.38
CA LEU A 61 1.25 -4.85 8.92
C LEU A 61 2.22 -5.08 10.11
N LEU A 62 2.04 -4.36 11.22
CA LEU A 62 2.80 -4.57 12.45
C LEU A 62 2.23 -5.68 13.34
N GLY A 63 1.10 -6.29 12.96
CA GLY A 63 0.39 -7.27 13.77
C GLY A 63 -0.11 -6.72 15.12
N ARG A 64 -0.35 -5.41 15.20
CA ARG A 64 -0.85 -4.67 16.37
C ARG A 64 -2.34 -4.36 16.26
N ASP A 65 -2.99 -4.85 15.22
CA ASP A 65 -4.42 -4.77 15.05
C ASP A 65 -5.15 -5.83 15.88
N ARG A 66 -6.48 -5.80 15.83
CA ARG A 66 -7.35 -6.75 16.53
C ARG A 66 -7.69 -7.97 15.69
N GLN A 67 -7.12 -8.09 14.47
CA GLN A 67 -7.49 -9.15 13.54
C GLN A 67 -6.83 -10.48 13.91
N PRO A 68 -7.51 -11.62 13.73
CA PRO A 68 -6.91 -12.94 13.84
C PRO A 68 -5.71 -13.07 12.90
N ARG A 69 -4.70 -13.85 13.30
CA ARG A 69 -3.42 -13.98 12.55
C ARG A 69 -3.66 -14.33 11.08
N ASP A 70 -4.54 -15.29 10.84
CA ASP A 70 -4.85 -15.84 9.51
C ASP A 70 -5.64 -14.86 8.64
N PHE A 71 -6.27 -13.85 9.25
CA PHE A 71 -7.08 -12.86 8.55
C PHE A 71 -6.32 -11.57 8.21
N ARG A 72 -5.12 -11.38 8.77
CA ARG A 72 -4.36 -10.12 8.62
C ARG A 72 -3.99 -9.81 7.18
N VAL A 73 -3.60 -10.81 6.38
CA VAL A 73 -3.26 -10.60 4.96
C VAL A 73 -4.47 -10.11 4.18
N THR A 74 -5.61 -10.79 4.34
CA THR A 74 -6.89 -10.41 3.72
C THR A 74 -7.32 -9.01 4.14
N TRP A 75 -7.19 -8.69 5.43
CA TRP A 75 -7.54 -7.38 5.96
C TRP A 75 -6.61 -6.28 5.44
N ALA A 76 -5.30 -6.53 5.38
CA ALA A 76 -4.33 -5.62 4.78
C ALA A 76 -4.65 -5.34 3.30
N GLY A 77 -4.98 -6.38 2.53
CA GLY A 77 -5.45 -6.25 1.16
C GLY A 77 -6.72 -5.40 1.03
N THR A 78 -7.66 -5.54 1.97
CA THR A 78 -8.88 -4.71 2.02
C THR A 78 -8.55 -3.24 2.24
N GLN A 79 -7.68 -2.93 3.20
CA GLN A 79 -7.28 -1.53 3.44
C GLN A 79 -6.48 -0.95 2.27
N PHE A 80 -5.62 -1.76 1.64
CA PHE A 80 -4.90 -1.37 0.43
C PHE A 80 -5.85 -1.02 -0.72
N SER A 81 -6.88 -1.84 -0.96
CA SER A 81 -7.91 -1.57 -1.96
C SER A 81 -8.65 -0.26 -1.71
N ARG A 82 -9.01 0.01 -0.44
CA ARG A 82 -9.62 1.29 -0.03
C ARG A 82 -8.69 2.48 -0.27
N ILE A 83 -7.41 2.36 0.07
CA ILE A 83 -6.42 3.42 -0.19
C ILE A 83 -6.34 3.71 -1.68
N CYS A 84 -6.23 2.68 -2.54
CA CYS A 84 -6.21 2.84 -3.99
C CYS A 84 -7.44 3.61 -4.51
N HIS A 85 -8.64 3.20 -4.05
CA HIS A 85 -9.89 3.90 -4.39
C HIS A 85 -9.86 5.37 -3.96
N ASP A 86 -9.45 5.65 -2.73
CA ASP A 86 -9.47 7.00 -2.14
C ASP A 86 -8.46 7.98 -2.78
N ILE A 87 -7.37 7.47 -3.35
CA ILE A 87 -6.40 8.26 -4.12
C ILE A 87 -6.71 8.28 -5.63
N GLY A 88 -7.83 7.68 -6.07
CA GLY A 88 -8.26 7.66 -7.46
C GLY A 88 -7.47 6.73 -8.38
N VAL A 89 -6.84 5.69 -7.82
CA VAL A 89 -6.07 4.69 -8.57
C VAL A 89 -6.87 3.38 -8.63
N PRO A 90 -7.23 2.88 -9.82
CA PRO A 90 -8.03 1.67 -9.91
C PRO A 90 -7.22 0.44 -9.46
N HIS A 91 -7.90 -0.45 -8.72
CA HIS A 91 -7.30 -1.63 -8.07
C HIS A 91 -6.88 -2.72 -9.07
N ASP A 92 -7.38 -2.65 -10.31
CA ASP A 92 -7.09 -3.55 -11.43
C ASP A 92 -5.81 -3.20 -12.18
N ILE A 93 -5.10 -2.12 -11.80
CA ILE A 93 -3.77 -1.86 -12.32
C ILE A 93 -2.93 -3.06 -11.94
N ASN A 94 -2.62 -3.85 -12.96
CA ASN A 94 -1.62 -4.89 -12.90
C ASN A 94 -0.31 -4.18 -12.54
N LEU A 95 -0.02 -4.07 -11.24
CA LEU A 95 1.13 -3.35 -10.69
C LEU A 95 2.42 -3.81 -11.39
N ILE A 96 2.44 -5.07 -11.84
CA ILE A 96 3.47 -5.68 -12.69
C ILE A 96 3.59 -5.01 -14.07
N GLU A 97 2.51 -4.72 -14.79
CA GLU A 97 2.57 -3.99 -16.08
C GLU A 97 3.01 -2.54 -15.90
N ALA A 98 2.59 -1.90 -14.80
CA ALA A 98 3.02 -0.55 -14.46
C ALA A 98 4.50 -0.50 -14.05
N LEU A 99 5.01 -1.55 -13.37
CA LEU A 99 6.44 -1.74 -13.04
C LEU A 99 7.29 -1.91 -14.32
N ALA A 100 6.80 -2.71 -15.27
CA ALA A 100 7.48 -2.95 -16.54
C ALA A 100 7.62 -1.66 -17.38
N LYS A 101 6.58 -0.81 -17.39
CA LYS A 101 6.61 0.47 -18.12
C LYS A 101 7.45 1.56 -17.43
N GLY A 102 7.51 1.57 -16.09
CA GLY A 102 8.38 2.49 -15.34
C GLY A 102 9.87 2.18 -15.46
N SER A 103 10.21 0.95 -15.81
CA SER A 103 11.60 0.49 -16.03
C SER A 103 12.11 0.76 -17.45
N TYR A 104 11.22 1.10 -18.39
CA TYR A 104 11.53 1.36 -19.80
C TYR A 104 11.84 2.83 -20.11
N ILE A 105 11.79 3.73 -19.10
CA ILE A 105 12.25 5.12 -19.23
C ILE A 105 13.68 5.19 -18.66
N ARG A 106 14.59 4.52 -19.37
CA ARG A 106 16.04 4.71 -19.28
C ARG A 106 16.55 4.54 -20.70
N ASP A 107 16.49 5.63 -21.45
CA ASP A 107 17.37 6.01 -22.55
C ASP A 107 17.25 7.53 -22.73
#